data_AF-A0AAW8XLD8-F1
#
_entry.id   AF-A0AAW8XLD8-F1
#
_cell.length_a   1.000
_cell.length_b   1.000
_cell.length_c   1.000
_cell.angle_alpha   90.00
_cell.angle_beta   90.00
_cell.angle_gamma   90.00
#
_symmetry.space_group_name_H-M   'P 1'
#
loop_
_entity.id
_entity.type
_entity.pdbx_description
1 polymer ?
#
loop_
_entity_poly.entity_id
_entity_poly.type
_entity_poly.pdbx_seq_one_letter_code
_entity_poly.pdbx_strand_id
1 'polypeptide(L)' 'MKPTLLSLLRDGNHSIRDMANILGISKSRVSWFIAELERRKWVEVTRCAIWFHDGTRSNKPNKYRVTL' A
#
# COMPACT_ATOMS: atom_id res chain seq x y z
N MET A 1 7.52 7.31 18.27
CA MET A 1 8.28 6.34 17.43
C MET A 1 8.01 6.67 15.96
N LYS A 2 9.00 6.54 15.07
CA LYS A 2 8.74 6.68 13.63
C LYS A 2 7.90 5.48 13.15
N PRO A 3 6.80 5.70 12.42
CA PRO A 3 6.01 4.60 11.87
C PRO A 3 6.86 3.80 10.88
N THR A 4 6.69 2.48 10.87
CA THR A 4 7.34 1.57 9.93
C THR A 4 6.39 1.19 8.81
N LEU A 5 6.90 0.76 7.66
CA LEU A 5 6.02 0.32 6.56
C LEU A 5 5.09 -0.81 6.99
N LEU A 6 5.55 -1.73 7.83
CA LEU A 6 4.72 -2.83 8.33
C LEU A 6 3.58 -2.34 9.24
N SER A 7 3.84 -1.37 10.12
CA SER A 7 2.76 -0.78 10.93
C SER A 7 1.73 -0.06 10.07
N LEU A 8 2.16 0.62 9.00
CA LEU A 8 1.24 1.28 8.06
C LEU A 8 0.42 0.28 7.24
N LEU A 9 1.01 -0.86 6.87
CA LEU A 9 0.31 -1.95 6.18
C LEU A 9 -0.74 -2.63 7.10
N ARG A 10 -0.41 -2.81 8.39
CA ARG A 10 -1.36 -3.35 9.38
C ARG A 10 -2.54 -2.43 9.64
N ASP A 11 -2.33 -1.12 9.60
CA ASP A 11 -3.41 -0.13 9.76
C ASP A 11 -4.39 -0.13 8.57
N GLY A 12 -3.93 -0.53 7.38
CA GLY A 12 -4.79 -0.80 6.21
C GLY A 12 -5.46 0.42 5.57
N ASN A 13 -5.31 1.62 6.14
CA ASN A 13 -5.97 2.84 5.68
C ASN A 13 -5.11 3.74 4.78
N HIS A 14 -3.91 3.29 4.42
CA HIS A 14 -2.91 4.13 3.79
C HIS A 14 -2.69 3.73 2.34
N SER A 15 -2.65 4.69 1.42
CA SER A 15 -2.20 4.43 0.05
C SER A 15 -0.68 4.35 -0.01
N ILE A 16 -0.14 3.79 -1.10
CA ILE A 16 1.31 3.79 -1.38
C ILE A 16 1.89 5.22 -1.35
N ARG A 17 1.10 6.22 -1.76
CA ARG A 17 1.49 7.63 -1.73
C ARG A 17 1.60 8.15 -0.30
N ASP A 18 0.64 7.81 0.57
CA ASP A 18 0.65 8.24 1.97
C ASP A 18 1.82 7.60 2.71
N MET A 19 2.05 6.31 2.49
CA MET A 19 3.20 5.59 3.04
C MET A 19 4.53 6.19 2.60
N ALA A 20 4.66 6.56 1.32
CA ALA A 20 5.86 7.21 0.79
C ALA A 20 6.14 8.55 1.49
N ASN A 21 5.10 9.37 1.68
CA ASN A 21 5.21 10.66 2.36
C ASN A 21 5.57 10.50 3.85
N ILE A 22 4.91 9.57 4.56
CA ILE A 22 5.15 9.32 5.98
C ILE A 22 6.56 8.78 6.24
N LEU A 23 7.04 7.89 5.36
CA LEU A 23 8.35 7.25 5.50
C LEU A 23 9.49 8.10 4.90
N GLY A 24 9.18 9.16 4.15
CA GLY A 24 10.17 10.01 3.48
C GLY A 24 10.94 9.27 2.37
N ILE A 25 10.30 8.31 1.69
CA ILE A 25 10.93 7.53 0.62
C ILE A 25 10.09 7.59 -0.67
N SER A 26 10.69 7.19 -1.80
CA SER A 26 9.98 7.22 -3.08
C SER A 26 8.84 6.19 -3.14
N LYS A 27 7.76 6.53 -3.85
CA LYS A 27 6.62 5.63 -4.13
C LYS A 27 7.06 4.32 -4.77
N SER A 28 8.02 4.38 -5.69
CA SER A 28 8.59 3.21 -6.35
C SER A 28 9.25 2.25 -5.35
N ARG A 29 9.94 2.80 -4.35
CA ARG A 29 10.57 2.00 -3.29
C ARG A 29 9.54 1.34 -2.37
N VAL A 30 8.49 2.07 -1.98
CA VAL A 30 7.35 1.52 -1.24
C VAL A 30 6.68 0.39 -2.04
N SER A 31 6.41 0.63 -3.32
CA SER A 31 5.77 -0.34 -4.20
C SER A 31 6.61 -1.61 -4.37
N TRP A 32 7.92 -1.46 -4.55
CA TRP A 32 8.84 -2.60 -4.64
C TRP A 32 8.84 -3.43 -3.35
N PHE A 33 8.87 -2.76 -2.20
CA PHE A 33 8.88 -3.45 -0.90
C PHE A 33 7.57 -4.22 -0.65
N ILE A 34 6.42 -3.63 -0.97
CA ILE A 34 5.12 -4.31 -0.89
C ILE A 34 5.08 -5.52 -1.82
N ALA A 35 5.58 -5.40 -3.05
CA ALA A 35 5.64 -6.51 -4.00
C ALA A 35 6.53 -7.65 -3.50
N GLU A 36 7.64 -7.35 -2.84
CA GLU A 36 8.52 -8.35 -2.25
C GLU A 36 7.86 -9.07 -1.06
N LEU A 37 7.10 -8.35 -0.23
CA LEU A 37 6.30 -8.94 0.86
C LEU A 37 5.16 -9.83 0.33
N GLU A 38 4.50 -9.40 -0.74
CA GLU A 38 3.48 -10.16 -1.46
C GLU A 38 4.06 -11.45 -2.06
N ARG A 39 5.23 -11.36 -2.71
CA ARG A 39 5.96 -12.52 -3.25
C ARG A 39 6.30 -13.55 -2.17
N ARG A 40 6.64 -13.09 -0.97
CA ARG A 40 6.94 -13.94 0.21
C ARG A 40 5.68 -14.45 0.92
N LYS A 41 4.48 -14.07 0.44
CA LYS A 41 3.17 -14.39 1.05
C LYS A 41 3.00 -13.85 2.48
N TRP A 42 3.74 -12.81 2.85
CA TRP A 42 3.62 -12.15 4.16
C TRP A 42 2.48 -11.13 4.19
N VAL A 43 2.16 -10.57 3.03
CA VAL A 43 1.07 -9.61 2.86
C VAL A 43 0.27 -10.00 1.62
N GLU A 44 -1.05 -10.07 1.76
CA GLU A 44 -1.97 -10.18 0.64
C GLU A 44 -2.47 -8.78 0.30
N VAL A 45 -2.28 -8.36 -0.96
CA VAL A 45 -2.64 -7.02 -1.43
C VAL A 45 -3.90 -7.10 -2.29
N THR A 46 -5.03 -6.65 -1.76
CA THR A 46 -6.23 -6.46 -2.59
C THR A 46 -6.16 -5.09 -3.24
N ARG A 47 -5.74 -5.06 -4.51
CA ARG A 47 -5.66 -3.83 -5.30
C ARG A 47 -7.07 -3.38 -5.70
N CYS A 48 -7.54 -2.27 -5.14
CA CYS A 48 -8.84 -1.70 -5.49
C CYS A 48 -8.68 -0.67 -6.60
N ALA A 49 -8.67 -1.11 -7.87
CA ALA A 49 -8.78 -0.20 -9.01
C ALA A 49 -10.26 -0.02 -9.39
N ILE A 50 -10.85 1.12 -9.05
CA ILE A 50 -12.15 1.53 -9.59
C ILE A 50 -11.88 2.48 -10.76
N TRP A 51 -12.22 2.01 -11.95
CA TRP A 51 -12.24 2.81 -13.16
C TRP A 51 -13.66 3.32 -13.34
N PHE A 52 -13.84 4.63 -13.20
CA PHE A 52 -15.09 5.25 -13.60
C PHE A 52 -15.09 5.44 -15.11
N HIS A 53 -16.25 5.24 -15.75
CA HIS A 53 -16.41 5.38 -17.20
C HIS A 53 -16.18 6.82 -17.68
N ASP A 54 -16.11 7.79 -16.78
CA ASP A 54 -15.80 9.21 -17.03
C ASP A 54 -14.28 9.51 -17.09
N GLY A 55 -13.43 8.48 -16.95
CA GLY A 55 -11.97 8.63 -16.97
C GLY A 55 -11.37 9.07 -15.64
N THR A 56 -12.17 9.26 -14.59
CA THR A 56 -11.68 9.57 -13.25
C THR A 56 -11.22 8.30 -12.52
N ARG A 57 -10.14 8.42 -11.75
CA ARG A 57 -9.66 7.35 -10.88
C ARG A 57 -10.20 7.56 -9.47
N SER A 58 -11.04 6.66 -8.98
CA SER A 58 -11.28 6.60 -7.53
C SER A 58 -10.02 6.06 -6.86
N ASN A 59 -9.34 6.92 -6.09
CA ASN A 59 -8.21 6.55 -5.21
C ASN A 59 -8.72 5.78 -3.98
N LYS A 60 -9.42 4.65 -4.16
CA LYS A 60 -9.71 3.78 -3.02
C LYS A 60 -8.38 3.27 -2.47
N PRO A 61 -8.14 3.35 -1.15
CA PRO A 61 -6.96 2.77 -0.54
C PRO A 61 -6.96 1.26 -0.80
N ASN A 62 -5.78 0.72 -1.12
CA ASN A 62 -5.59 -0.72 -1.21
C ASN A 62 -5.85 -1.32 0.17
N LYS A 63 -6.50 -2.48 0.20
CA LYS A 63 -6.63 -3.26 1.43
C LYS A 63 -5.44 -4.22 1.52
N TYR A 64 -4.84 -4.27 2.70
CA TYR A 64 -3.70 -5.13 2.98
C TYR A 64 -4.09 -6.10 4.09
N ARG A 65 -3.87 -7.40 3.87
CA ARG A 65 -4.01 -8.42 4.92
C ARG A 65 -2.61 -8.93 5.25
N VAL A 66 -2.18 -8.73 6.48
CA VAL A 66 -0.84 -9.14 6.94
C VAL A 66 -0.95 -10.48 7.65
N THR A 67 -0.18 -11.47 7.19
CA THR A 67 -0.11 -12.81 7.78
C THR A 67 1.27 -12.95 8.43
N LEU A 68 1.43 -12.38 9.63
CA LEU A 68 2.65 -12.43 10.42
C LEU A 68 2.32 -12.81 11.86
#